data_AF-A0AAF0TN14-F1
#
_entry.id   AF-A0AAF0TN14-F1
#
_cell.length_a   1.000
_cell.length_b   1.000
_cell.length_c   1.000
_cell.angle_alpha   90.00
_cell.angle_beta   90.00
_cell.angle_gamma   90.00
#
_symmetry.space_group_name_H-M   'P 1'
#
loop_
_entity.id
_entity.type
_entity.pdbx_description
1 polymer ?
#
loop_
_entity_poly.entity_id
_entity_poly.type
_entity_poly.pdbx_seq_one_letter_code
_entity_poly.pdbx_strand_id
1 'polypeptide(L)'
;MELWPWWMIWRPKIPYKVNCFTWLLANEAVLTQENIKKRKFQLCSRCYLCEEQEDTVNHLFLHCKWTDQLWRILSSLRKITWVRPRNIVQLLNCSINIGNTTIKEER
;
A
#
# COMPACT_ATOMS: atom_id res chain seq x y z
N MET A 1 -4.25 -7.01 -15.20
CA MET A 1 -3.61 -7.75 -14.10
C MET A 1 -2.13 -7.55 -14.30
N GLU A 2 -1.52 -6.64 -13.55
CA GLU A 2 -0.07 -6.42 -13.64
C GLU A 2 0.65 -7.65 -13.08
N LEU A 3 1.61 -8.17 -13.84
CA LEU A 3 2.43 -9.31 -13.44
C LEU A 3 3.52 -8.80 -12.49
N TRP A 4 3.27 -8.93 -11.19
CA TRP A 4 4.28 -8.64 -10.17
C TRP A 4 5.30 -9.79 -10.08
N PRO A 5 6.59 -9.56 -10.36
CA PRO A 5 7.60 -10.58 -10.19
C PRO A 5 7.68 -11.02 -8.73
N TRP A 6 7.64 -12.33 -8.48
CA TRP A 6 7.56 -12.88 -7.12
C TRP A 6 8.71 -12.37 -6.21
N TRP A 7 9.92 -12.24 -6.73
CA TRP A 7 11.10 -11.78 -5.99
C TRP A 7 11.01 -10.32 -5.52
N MET A 8 10.14 -9.50 -6.13
CA MET A 8 9.91 -8.12 -5.71
C MET A 8 9.08 -8.05 -4.42
N ILE A 9 8.08 -8.93 -4.30
CA ILE A 9 7.17 -8.99 -3.15
C ILE A 9 7.73 -9.89 -2.04
N TRP A 10 8.30 -11.04 -2.39
CA TRP A 10 8.77 -12.03 -1.43
C TRP A 10 10.20 -11.76 -0.98
N ARG A 11 10.36 -10.96 0.09
CA ARG A 11 11.67 -10.67 0.69
C ARG A 11 11.91 -11.53 1.93
N PRO A 12 13.03 -12.27 2.02
CA PRO A 12 13.29 -13.19 3.15
C PRO A 12 13.52 -12.46 4.47
N LYS A 13 13.99 -11.20 4.43
CA LYS A 13 14.20 -10.35 5.62
C LYS A 13 12.89 -9.76 6.17
N ILE A 14 11.77 -9.90 5.47
CA ILE A 14 10.46 -9.33 5.86
C ILE A 14 9.58 -10.46 6.43
N PRO A 15 8.89 -10.24 7.57
CA PRO A 15 7.97 -11.23 8.12
C PRO A 15 6.93 -11.69 7.09
N TYR A 16 6.63 -12.99 7.06
CA TYR A 16 5.73 -13.60 6.07
C TYR A 16 4.36 -12.90 5.98
N LYS A 17 3.79 -12.49 7.12
CA LYS A 17 2.52 -11.75 7.18
C LYS A 17 2.56 -10.45 6.36
N VAL A 18 3.69 -9.73 6.41
CA VAL A 18 3.88 -8.48 5.65
C VAL A 18 4.04 -8.78 4.16
N ASN A 19 4.77 -9.83 3.77
CA ASN A 19 4.87 -10.23 2.36
C ASN A 19 3.51 -10.64 1.78
N CYS A 20 2.72 -11.45 2.50
CA CYS A 20 1.35 -11.80 2.10
C CYS A 20 0.47 -10.56 1.95
N PHE A 21 0.56 -9.64 2.90
CA PHE A 21 -0.22 -8.40 2.85
C PHE A 21 0.18 -7.51 1.68
N THR A 22 1.48 -7.35 1.42
CA THR A 22 2.00 -6.63 0.25
C THR A 22 1.56 -7.28 -1.06
N TRP A 23 1.54 -8.61 -1.13
CA TRP A 23 1.00 -9.33 -2.29
C TRP A 23 -0.49 -9.03 -2.51
N LEU A 24 -1.29 -9.02 -1.45
CA LEU A 24 -2.70 -8.65 -1.52
C LEU A 24 -2.88 -7.19 -1.97
N LEU A 25 -2.05 -6.25 -1.47
CA LEU A 25 -2.06 -4.85 -1.89
C LEU A 25 -1.71 -4.69 -3.37
N ALA A 26 -0.67 -5.39 -3.84
CA ALA A 26 -0.21 -5.36 -5.22
C ALA A 26 -1.28 -5.85 -6.21
N ASN A 27 -2.13 -6.78 -5.77
CA ASN A 27 -3.25 -7.31 -6.56
C ASN A 27 -4.57 -6.57 -6.30
N GLU A 28 -4.56 -5.46 -5.55
CA GLU A 28 -5.75 -4.73 -5.10
C GLU A 28 -6.82 -5.67 -4.49
N ALA A 29 -6.38 -6.74 -3.83
CA ALA A 29 -7.22 -7.83 -3.31
C ALA A 29 -7.40 -7.78 -1.79
N VAL A 30 -6.93 -6.71 -1.13
CA VAL A 30 -7.13 -6.48 0.30
C VAL A 30 -8.63 -6.39 0.62
N LEU A 31 -9.03 -6.82 1.82
CA LEU A 31 -10.41 -6.72 2.30
C LEU A 31 -10.80 -5.25 2.53
N THR A 32 -11.15 -4.55 1.45
CA THR A 32 -11.83 -3.27 1.48
C THR A 32 -13.31 -3.48 1.14
N GLN A 33 -14.17 -2.57 1.58
CA GLN A 33 -15.60 -2.67 1.27
C GLN A 33 -15.86 -2.59 -0.24
N GLU A 34 -14.99 -1.91 -1.01
CA GLU A 34 -15.01 -1.95 -2.48
C GLU A 34 -14.85 -3.38 -3.04
N ASN A 35 -13.93 -4.17 -2.51
CA ASN A 35 -13.73 -5.56 -2.94
C ASN A 35 -14.85 -6.50 -2.48
N ILE A 36 -15.53 -6.15 -1.38
CA ILE A 36 -16.76 -6.83 -0.94
C ILE A 36 -17.92 -6.49 -1.88
N LYS A 37 -18.04 -5.24 -2.34
CA LYS A 37 -19.04 -4.83 -3.36
C LYS A 37 -18.86 -5.57 -4.67
N LYS A 38 -17.62 -5.80 -5.12
CA LYS A 38 -17.32 -6.63 -6.32
C LYS A 38 -17.88 -8.06 -6.21
N ARG A 39 -18.10 -8.56 -4.98
CA ARG A 39 -18.75 -9.84 -4.69
C ARG A 39 -20.28 -9.76 -4.53
N LYS A 40 -20.90 -8.69 -5.04
CA LYS A 40 -22.35 -8.41 -5.05
C LYS A 40 -23.00 -8.13 -3.69
N PHE A 41 -22.22 -7.74 -2.67
CA PHE A 41 -22.78 -7.24 -1.42
C PHE A 41 -23.01 -5.72 -1.51
N GLN A 42 -24.25 -5.26 -1.30
CA GLN A 42 -24.54 -3.82 -1.19
C GLN A 42 -24.27 -3.33 0.22
N LEU A 43 -23.17 -2.60 0.39
CA LEU A 43 -22.80 -1.91 1.63
C LEU A 43 -22.54 -0.44 1.31
N CYS A 44 -23.03 0.47 2.16
CA CYS A 44 -22.57 1.86 2.15
C CYS A 44 -21.09 1.88 2.53
N SER A 45 -20.21 1.99 1.55
CA SER A 45 -18.78 1.93 1.84
C SER A 45 -18.26 3.30 2.28
N ARG A 46 -17.84 3.38 3.53
CA ARG A 46 -17.15 4.54 4.10
C ARG A 46 -15.85 4.07 4.73
N CYS A 47 -14.77 4.80 4.50
CA CYS A 47 -13.48 4.48 5.06
C CYS A 47 -13.57 4.45 6.58
N TYR A 48 -13.15 3.34 7.19
CA TYR A 48 -13.20 3.13 8.64
C TYR A 48 -12.38 4.16 9.43
N LEU A 49 -11.35 4.75 8.83
CA LEU A 49 -10.47 5.70 9.52
C LEU A 49 -11.01 7.12 9.50
N CYS A 50 -11.45 7.63 8.34
CA CYS A 50 -11.88 9.01 8.20
C CYS A 50 -13.40 9.20 8.22
N GLU A 51 -14.16 8.14 7.95
CA GLU A 51 -15.63 8.10 7.85
C GLU A 51 -16.25 9.05 6.80
N GLU A 52 -15.42 9.72 6.00
CA GLU A 52 -15.84 10.78 5.07
C GLU A 52 -15.93 10.31 3.61
N GLN A 53 -14.99 9.46 3.17
CA GLN A 53 -14.84 9.05 1.77
C GLN A 53 -15.07 7.55 1.61
N GLU A 54 -15.17 7.09 0.36
CA GLU A 54 -15.34 5.67 0.05
C GLU A 54 -14.15 4.81 0.49
N ASP A 55 -14.44 3.64 1.07
CA ASP A 55 -13.43 2.67 1.51
C ASP A 55 -12.84 1.90 0.32
N THR A 56 -11.91 2.55 -0.37
CA THR A 56 -11.08 1.97 -1.44
C THR A 56 -9.67 1.68 -0.92
N VAL A 57 -8.96 0.76 -1.57
CA VAL A 57 -7.55 0.44 -1.21
C VAL A 57 -6.70 1.71 -1.29
N ASN A 58 -6.85 2.49 -2.37
CA ASN A 58 -6.09 3.72 -2.55
C ASN A 58 -6.43 4.77 -1.49
N HIS A 59 -7.71 4.92 -1.12
CA HIS A 59 -8.07 5.84 -0.05
C HIS A 59 -7.50 5.37 1.29
N LEU A 60 -7.77 4.14 1.72
CA LEU A 60 -7.34 3.63 3.02
C LEU A 60 -5.82 3.71 3.22
N PHE A 61 -5.02 3.38 2.20
CA PHE A 61 -3.56 3.30 2.32
C PHE A 61 -2.78 4.53 1.86
N LEU A 62 -3.40 5.48 1.14
CA LEU A 62 -2.72 6.67 0.61
C LEU A 62 -3.46 7.98 0.87
N HIS A 63 -4.74 8.04 0.52
CA HIS A 63 -5.48 9.33 0.46
C HIS A 63 -6.27 9.66 1.73
N CYS A 64 -6.40 8.71 2.65
CA CYS A 64 -7.02 8.94 3.94
C CYS A 64 -6.22 9.94 4.74
N LYS A 65 -6.90 10.91 5.38
CA LYS A 65 -6.25 11.97 6.18
C LYS A 65 -5.30 11.42 7.25
N TRP A 66 -5.69 10.33 7.91
CA TRP A 66 -4.87 9.67 8.93
C TRP A 66 -3.67 8.97 8.32
N THR A 67 -3.86 8.29 7.21
CA THR A 67 -2.77 7.57 6.54
C THR A 67 -1.76 8.53 5.90
N ASP A 68 -2.22 9.65 5.30
CA ASP A 68 -1.32 10.69 4.78
C ASP A 68 -0.47 11.32 5.90
N GLN A 69 -1.06 11.54 7.07
CA GLN A 69 -0.31 11.99 8.24
C GLN A 69 0.76 10.98 8.68
N LEU A 70 0.42 9.69 8.73
CA LEU A 70 1.38 8.63 9.05
C LEU A 70 2.55 8.61 8.04
N TRP A 71 2.26 8.72 6.75
CA TRP A 71 3.30 8.79 5.74
C TRP A 71 4.19 10.01 5.89
N ARG A 72 3.63 11.19 6.18
CA ARG A 72 4.42 12.40 6.46
C ARG A 72 5.36 12.22 7.66
N ILE A 73 4.89 11.58 8.73
CA ILE A 73 5.72 11.28 9.91
C ILE A 73 6.83 10.28 9.56
N LEU A 74 6.50 9.19 8.87
CA LEU A 74 7.50 8.19 8.46
C LEU A 74 8.54 8.78 7.52
N SER A 75 8.11 9.61 6.57
CA SER A 75 8.99 10.29 5.63
C SER A 75 9.88 11.32 6.33
N SER A 76 9.38 12.07 7.32
CA SER A 76 10.21 13.01 8.07
C SER A 76 11.28 12.30 8.90
N LEU A 77 10.94 11.17 9.54
CA LEU A 77 11.90 10.32 10.25
C LEU A 77 13.00 9.79 9.34
N ARG A 78 12.66 9.51 8.08
CA ARG A 78 13.60 9.02 7.05
C ARG A 78 14.31 10.14 6.28
N LYS A 79 14.00 11.42 6.56
CA LYS A 79 14.48 12.59 5.79
C LYS A 79 14.17 12.49 4.28
N ILE A 80 13.04 11.87 3.94
CA ILE A 80 12.54 11.75 2.56
C ILE A 80 11.35 12.69 2.40
N THR A 81 11.18 13.29 1.22
CA THR A 81 9.98 14.08 0.90
C THR A 81 8.82 13.14 0.58
N TRP A 82 7.74 13.20 1.34
CA TRP A 82 6.51 12.48 1.00
C TRP A 82 5.83 13.11 -0.22
N VAL A 83 5.80 12.37 -1.32
CA VAL A 83 5.00 12.71 -2.50
C VAL A 83 3.90 11.67 -2.61
N ARG A 84 2.65 12.11 -2.43
CA ARG A 84 1.49 11.20 -2.42
C ARG A 84 1.28 10.60 -3.82
N PRO A 85 1.44 9.27 -4.00
CA PRO A 85 1.21 8.63 -5.30
C PRO A 85 -0.29 8.52 -5.59
N ARG A 86 -0.64 8.30 -6.87
CA ARG A 86 -2.05 8.20 -7.27
C ARG A 86 -2.70 6.92 -6.77
N ASN A 87 -1.98 5.80 -6.82
CA ASN A 87 -2.45 4.49 -6.43
C ASN A 87 -1.36 3.66 -5.73
N ILE A 88 -1.78 2.58 -5.08
CA ILE A 88 -0.89 1.74 -4.28
C ILE A 88 0.16 1.03 -5.14
N VAL A 89 -0.17 0.70 -6.38
CA VAL A 89 0.74 0.14 -7.36
C VAL A 89 1.94 1.07 -7.60
N GLN A 90 1.70 2.36 -7.83
CA GLN A 90 2.77 3.35 -7.98
C GLN A 90 3.63 3.46 -6.72
N LEU A 91 3.02 3.44 -5.53
CA LEU A 91 3.77 3.45 -4.27
C LEU A 91 4.70 2.23 -4.18
N LEU A 92 4.17 1.03 -4.46
CA LEU A 92 4.92 -0.23 -4.37
C LEU A 92 6.08 -0.25 -5.35
N ASN A 93 5.85 0.17 -6.61
CA ASN A 93 6.90 0.29 -7.61
C ASN A 93 8.05 1.22 -7.17
N CYS A 94 7.73 2.38 -6.59
CA CYS A 94 8.75 3.30 -6.06
C CYS A 94 9.50 2.69 -4.86
N SER A 95 8.78 2.10 -3.91
CA SER A 95 9.34 1.58 -2.66
C SER A 95 10.27 0.38 -2.88
N ILE A 96 9.96 -0.48 -3.86
CA ILE A 96 10.78 -1.64 -4.21
C ILE A 96 12.09 -1.21 -4.87
N ASN A 97 12.07 -0.15 -5.69
CA ASN A 97 13.27 0.40 -6.29
C ASN A 97 14.23 0.97 -5.24
N ILE A 98 13.71 1.67 -4.23
CA ILE A 98 14.51 2.22 -3.11
C ILE A 98 15.15 1.08 -2.29
N GLY A 99 14.40 0.01 -2.01
CA GLY A 99 14.93 -1.15 -1.28
C GLY A 99 16.07 -1.86 -2.02
N ASN A 100 16.02 -1.92 -3.35
CA ASN A 100 17.08 -2.51 -4.17
C ASN A 100 18.38 -1.70 -4.15
N THR A 101 18.32 -0.37 -4.05
CA THR A 101 19.51 0.48 -3.95
C THR A 101 20.20 0.32 -2.60
N THR A 102 19.44 0.31 -1.50
CA THR A 102 19.99 0.13 -0.15
C THR A 102 20.63 -1.25 0.07
N ILE A 103 20.12 -2.30 -0.58
CA ILE A 103 20.70 -3.66 -0.48
C ILE A 103 22.01 -3.79 -1.29
N LYS A 104 22.22 -2.96 -2.33
CA LYS A 104 23.48 -2.95 -3.10
C LYS A 104 24.61 -2.22 -2.38
N GLU A 105 24.31 -1.22 -1.57
CA GLU A 105 25.32 -0.48 -0.81
C GLU A 105 25.82 -1.23 0.44
N GLU A 106 25.08 -2.22 0.93
CA GLU A 106 25.48 -3.07 2.07
C GLU A 106 26.23 -4.36 1.67
N ARG A 107 26.66 -4.52 0.40
CA ARG A 107 27.34 -5.73 -0.07
C ARG A 107 28.74 -5.46 -0.63
#